data_AF-A0A3S7KD26-F1
#
_entry.id   AF-A0A3S7KD26-F1
#
_cell.length_a   1.000
_cell.length_b   1.000
_cell.length_c   1.000
_cell.angle_alpha   90.00
_cell.angle_beta   90.00
_cell.angle_gamma   90.00
#
_symmetry.space_group_name_H-M   'P 1'
#
loop_
_entity.id
_entity.type
_entity.pdbx_description
1 polymer ?
#
loop_
_entity_poly.entity_id
_entity_poly.type
_entity_poly.pdbx_seq_one_letter_code
_entity_poly.pdbx_strand_id
1 'polypeptide(L)'
;MPGSTRNSRSFPGVQLPAQDGAGPIEVTLIAQLGIGAGDALVKDAGERQRHHPAFIDALDEPSARLGGMHLQHGDASSLYSFVVAGGGHPFHRHAGPRMFTAIAGSAGAELRFATAADAQLATDPAAFLRSLRRIRIRPDCLFTVRFGGGTWHQFASNHAAHPALFALSCHSNELAGAMSESTRAQVQANSADIPSLTEVLPEPHWPSAAMLATAPLLQLSLQAAPPSLCARLCAQTRSLLGPLRRINLRPLRGFVERSTPHYPVHSGRPDAQGLLAAALPCSHYQDLTVLPLRSGQCTQRSASALLAEVLDGFLRNPPGGVGRLMALRNRLVAPLRLRTSPLGCPVSSLLSTDRSRLFAGRFPVLDARVDGQDRSAEVLLGADDRHLRFRSSVRVQLGDDGSVQISLGSRVQTHSRFGRLYMAMIDAVHRHYIAPALLRRAVEHALAPELADWVDEAVFEGA
;
A
#
# COMPACT_ATOMS: atom_id res chain seq x y z
N MET A 1 27.21 17.88 -39.82
CA MET A 1 25.87 18.27 -40.32
C MET A 1 24.83 17.85 -39.28
N PRO A 2 23.90 18.72 -38.86
CA PRO A 2 22.78 18.30 -38.02
C PRO A 2 21.92 17.28 -38.76
N GLY A 3 21.41 16.28 -38.06
CA GLY A 3 20.53 15.25 -38.63
C GLY A 3 19.15 15.82 -39.02
N SER A 4 18.34 15.01 -39.70
CA SER A 4 16.94 15.36 -40.01
C SER A 4 16.11 15.41 -38.72
N THR A 5 15.44 16.53 -38.49
CA THR A 5 14.53 16.72 -37.34
C THR A 5 13.09 16.69 -37.82
N ARG A 6 12.25 15.85 -37.22
CA ARG A 6 10.79 15.85 -37.44
C ARG A 6 10.11 16.56 -36.27
N ASN A 7 9.27 17.54 -36.59
CA ASN A 7 8.45 18.23 -35.58
C ASN A 7 7.13 17.47 -35.38
N SER A 8 6.71 17.29 -34.14
CA SER A 8 5.43 16.69 -33.78
C SER A 8 4.72 17.60 -32.77
N ARG A 9 3.42 17.83 -32.98
CA ARG A 9 2.54 18.47 -31.98
C ARG A 9 1.98 17.47 -30.96
N SER A 10 2.32 16.18 -31.10
CA SER A 10 1.94 15.09 -30.22
C SER A 10 3.18 14.57 -29.46
N PHE A 11 3.10 13.38 -28.89
CA PHE A 11 4.21 12.72 -28.22
C PHE A 11 5.30 12.31 -29.23
N PRO A 12 6.53 12.84 -29.13
CA PRO A 12 7.64 12.39 -29.95
C PRO A 12 7.94 10.93 -29.65
N GLY A 13 7.88 10.08 -30.67
CA GLY A 13 8.12 8.66 -30.54
C GLY A 13 8.94 8.10 -31.68
N VAL A 14 9.57 6.96 -31.42
CA VAL A 14 10.26 6.17 -32.44
C VAL A 14 9.80 4.73 -32.34
N GLN A 15 9.57 4.14 -33.52
CA GLN A 15 9.36 2.72 -33.68
C GLN A 15 10.55 2.17 -34.47
N LEU A 16 11.28 1.24 -33.89
CA LEU A 16 12.33 0.49 -34.56
C LEU A 16 11.77 -0.87 -34.99
N PRO A 17 12.08 -1.32 -36.21
CA PRO A 17 11.68 -2.65 -36.65
C PRO A 17 12.36 -3.70 -35.77
N ALA A 18 11.60 -4.75 -35.46
CA ALA A 18 12.16 -5.96 -34.87
C ALA A 18 12.65 -6.92 -35.96
N GLN A 19 13.41 -7.93 -35.58
CA GLN A 19 13.68 -9.06 -36.48
C GLN A 19 12.41 -9.91 -36.68
N ASP A 20 12.41 -10.72 -37.74
CA ASP A 20 11.27 -11.55 -38.16
C ASP A 20 10.66 -12.32 -36.97
N GLY A 21 9.37 -12.08 -36.72
CA GLY A 21 8.59 -12.73 -35.66
C GLY A 21 8.55 -12.03 -34.30
N ALA A 22 9.43 -11.04 -34.03
CA ALA A 22 9.42 -10.27 -32.79
C ALA A 22 8.57 -8.98 -32.90
N GLY A 23 8.05 -8.49 -31.78
CA GLY A 23 7.31 -7.23 -31.72
C GLY A 23 8.26 -6.01 -31.83
N PRO A 24 7.83 -4.90 -32.46
CA PRO A 24 8.68 -3.72 -32.66
C PRO A 24 9.11 -3.09 -31.33
N ILE A 25 10.23 -2.35 -31.37
CA ILE A 25 10.67 -1.54 -30.25
C ILE A 25 10.04 -0.16 -30.39
N GLU A 26 9.26 0.24 -29.41
CA GLU A 26 8.56 1.52 -29.39
C GLU A 26 9.01 2.32 -28.18
N VAL A 27 9.44 3.55 -28.40
CA VAL A 27 9.82 4.48 -27.34
C VAL A 27 9.12 5.80 -27.58
N THR A 28 8.34 6.25 -26.60
CA THR A 28 7.51 7.46 -26.71
C THR A 28 7.74 8.38 -25.53
N LEU A 29 8.02 9.65 -25.80
CA LEU A 29 8.24 10.68 -24.78
C LEU A 29 6.90 11.36 -24.42
N ILE A 30 6.53 11.32 -23.13
CA ILE A 30 5.19 11.73 -22.67
C ILE A 30 5.21 13.13 -22.08
N ALA A 31 6.07 13.37 -21.10
CA ALA A 31 6.10 14.64 -20.37
C ALA A 31 7.51 15.02 -19.93
N GLN A 32 7.73 16.32 -19.78
CA GLN A 32 8.95 16.90 -19.21
C GLN A 32 8.63 17.40 -17.79
N LEU A 33 9.27 16.80 -16.79
CA LEU A 33 9.10 17.17 -15.38
C LEU A 33 9.91 18.42 -15.01
N GLY A 34 9.69 18.90 -13.79
CA GLY A 34 10.47 19.98 -13.19
C GLY A 34 11.96 19.64 -13.09
N ILE A 35 12.79 20.67 -12.94
CA ILE A 35 14.25 20.54 -12.87
C ILE A 35 14.63 19.69 -11.64
N GLY A 36 15.35 18.59 -11.88
CA GLY A 36 15.83 17.70 -10.84
C GLY A 36 14.78 16.72 -10.31
N ALA A 37 13.57 16.71 -10.88
CA ALA A 37 12.49 15.84 -10.45
C ALA A 37 12.81 14.36 -10.73
N GLY A 38 13.56 14.05 -11.79
CA GLY A 38 13.97 12.68 -12.12
C GLY A 38 14.84 12.08 -11.02
N ASP A 39 15.91 12.76 -10.63
CA ASP A 39 16.78 12.31 -9.54
C ASP A 39 16.04 12.18 -8.20
N ALA A 40 15.18 13.14 -7.88
CA ALA A 40 14.39 13.13 -6.65
C ALA A 40 13.47 11.91 -6.60
N LEU A 41 12.77 11.64 -7.71
CA LEU A 41 11.85 10.51 -7.81
C LEU A 41 12.58 9.17 -7.76
N VAL A 42 13.67 9.02 -8.53
CA VAL A 42 14.45 7.76 -8.51
C VAL A 42 14.96 7.48 -7.10
N LYS A 43 15.39 8.51 -6.36
CA LYS A 43 15.80 8.35 -4.98
C LYS A 43 14.65 7.95 -4.06
N ASP A 44 13.54 8.70 -4.04
CA ASP A 44 12.39 8.41 -3.15
C ASP A 44 11.79 7.03 -3.44
N ALA A 45 11.50 6.75 -4.71
CA ALA A 45 10.92 5.48 -5.12
C ALA A 45 11.88 4.31 -4.92
N GLY A 46 13.18 4.49 -5.22
CA GLY A 46 14.21 3.48 -4.97
C GLY A 46 14.43 3.19 -3.48
N GLU A 47 14.31 4.20 -2.60
CA GLU A 47 14.33 3.98 -1.16
C GLU A 47 13.12 3.17 -0.69
N ARG A 48 11.91 3.43 -1.20
CA ARG A 48 10.71 2.64 -0.89
C ARG A 48 10.82 1.22 -1.43
N GLN A 49 11.34 1.06 -2.64
CA GLN A 49 11.58 -0.22 -3.28
C GLN A 49 12.48 -1.12 -2.41
N ARG A 50 13.55 -0.57 -1.82
CA ARG A 50 14.45 -1.32 -0.91
C ARG A 50 13.78 -1.83 0.37
N HIS A 51 12.67 -1.20 0.80
CA HIS A 51 11.89 -1.64 1.95
C HIS A 51 10.74 -2.59 1.56
N HIS A 52 10.58 -2.90 0.27
CA HIS A 52 9.52 -3.76 -0.20
C HIS A 52 9.85 -5.24 0.13
N PRO A 53 8.90 -6.06 0.64
CA PRO A 53 9.17 -7.45 1.00
C PRO A 53 9.71 -8.32 -0.15
N ALA A 54 9.26 -8.05 -1.37
CA ALA A 54 9.71 -8.74 -2.59
C ALA A 54 10.89 -8.02 -3.30
N PHE A 55 11.74 -7.30 -2.55
CA PHE A 55 12.91 -6.60 -3.09
C PHE A 55 14.04 -7.58 -3.45
N ILE A 56 14.65 -7.37 -4.61
CA ILE A 56 15.80 -8.13 -5.09
C ILE A 56 16.82 -7.15 -5.66
N ASP A 57 18.05 -7.21 -5.14
CA ASP A 57 19.19 -6.45 -5.63
C ASP A 57 20.08 -7.35 -6.48
N ALA A 58 19.92 -7.29 -7.80
CA ALA A 58 20.65 -8.12 -8.75
C ALA A 58 20.78 -7.44 -10.11
N LEU A 59 21.78 -7.87 -10.89
CA LEU A 59 22.03 -7.44 -12.28
C LEU A 59 22.18 -5.92 -12.48
N ASP A 60 22.63 -5.19 -11.45
CA ASP A 60 22.66 -3.72 -11.43
C ASP A 60 21.30 -3.07 -11.76
N GLU A 61 20.22 -3.84 -11.56
CA GLU A 61 18.83 -3.49 -11.79
C GLU A 61 18.00 -3.93 -10.57
N PRO A 62 18.14 -3.27 -9.41
CA PRO A 62 17.34 -3.57 -8.24
C PRO A 62 15.84 -3.44 -8.58
N SER A 63 15.09 -4.48 -8.21
CA SER A 63 13.70 -4.63 -8.59
C SER A 63 12.84 -5.06 -7.40
N ALA A 64 11.53 -4.81 -7.51
CA ALA A 64 10.57 -5.36 -6.57
C ALA A 64 9.26 -5.66 -7.31
N ARG A 65 8.71 -6.86 -7.06
CA ARG A 65 7.40 -7.24 -7.58
C ARG A 65 6.31 -6.58 -6.76
N LEU A 66 5.56 -5.67 -7.38
CA LEU A 66 4.46 -4.92 -6.78
C LEU A 66 3.12 -5.67 -6.89
N GLY A 67 2.99 -6.53 -7.91
CA GLY A 67 1.82 -7.37 -8.13
C GLY A 67 2.21 -8.68 -8.82
N GLY A 68 1.76 -9.81 -8.28
CA GLY A 68 1.96 -11.14 -8.87
C GLY A 68 0.81 -11.56 -9.77
N MET A 69 0.96 -12.71 -10.42
CA MET A 69 -0.09 -13.28 -11.25
C MET A 69 -1.27 -13.79 -10.43
N HIS A 70 -2.46 -13.76 -11.01
CA HIS A 70 -3.66 -14.39 -10.47
C HIS A 70 -4.15 -15.49 -11.42
N LEU A 71 -3.35 -16.54 -11.57
CA LEU A 71 -3.60 -17.63 -12.53
C LEU A 71 -4.94 -18.34 -12.34
N GLN A 72 -5.45 -18.41 -11.10
CA GLN A 72 -6.78 -18.96 -10.80
C GLN A 72 -7.92 -18.16 -11.47
N HIS A 73 -7.66 -16.89 -11.81
CA HIS A 73 -8.57 -15.99 -12.51
C HIS A 73 -8.19 -15.81 -14.00
N GLY A 74 -7.24 -16.60 -14.52
CA GLY A 74 -6.75 -16.47 -15.89
C GLY A 74 -5.86 -15.25 -16.14
N ASP A 75 -5.37 -14.59 -15.08
CA ASP A 75 -4.49 -13.43 -15.19
C ASP A 75 -3.03 -13.83 -14.95
N ALA A 76 -2.26 -13.86 -16.03
CA ALA A 76 -0.82 -14.16 -16.01
C ALA A 76 0.06 -12.89 -16.03
N SER A 77 -0.54 -11.72 -15.77
CA SER A 77 0.18 -10.46 -15.73
C SER A 77 0.85 -10.25 -14.37
N SER A 78 1.91 -9.46 -14.38
CA SER A 78 2.65 -9.07 -13.18
C SER A 78 3.16 -7.65 -13.32
N LEU A 79 3.38 -7.00 -12.17
CA LEU A 79 3.84 -5.62 -12.09
C LEU A 79 5.12 -5.55 -11.26
N TYR A 80 6.15 -4.96 -11.83
CA TYR A 80 7.44 -4.74 -11.19
C TYR A 80 7.79 -3.27 -11.16
N SER A 81 8.56 -2.88 -10.16
CA SER A 81 9.40 -1.70 -10.20
C SER A 81 10.84 -2.10 -10.46
N PHE A 82 11.60 -1.29 -11.17
CA PHE A 82 13.06 -1.43 -11.26
C PHE A 82 13.77 -0.07 -11.33
N VAL A 83 15.01 -0.04 -10.84
CA VAL A 83 15.88 1.14 -10.87
C VAL A 83 17.11 0.81 -11.69
N VAL A 84 17.56 1.76 -12.51
CA VAL A 84 18.85 1.69 -13.17
C VAL A 84 19.71 2.83 -12.67
N ALA A 85 20.79 2.49 -11.96
CA ALA A 85 21.70 3.45 -11.36
C ALA A 85 22.59 4.15 -12.42
N GLY A 86 23.52 5.00 -11.96
CA GLY A 86 24.38 5.78 -12.85
C GLY A 86 25.33 4.94 -13.72
N GLY A 87 25.66 3.72 -13.28
CA GLY A 87 26.48 2.76 -14.04
C GLY A 87 25.75 2.11 -15.22
N GLY A 88 24.42 2.21 -15.28
CA GLY A 88 23.61 1.36 -16.16
C GLY A 88 23.51 -0.08 -15.62
N HIS A 89 23.03 -0.98 -16.46
CA HIS A 89 22.99 -2.41 -16.19
C HIS A 89 23.66 -3.21 -17.32
N PRO A 90 24.00 -4.49 -17.13
CA PRO A 90 24.47 -5.39 -18.19
C PRO A 90 23.53 -5.44 -19.39
N PHE A 91 24.06 -5.65 -20.60
CA PHE A 91 23.21 -6.01 -21.73
C PHE A 91 22.50 -7.33 -21.41
N HIS A 92 21.17 -7.33 -21.51
CA HIS A 92 20.39 -8.52 -21.24
C HIS A 92 19.14 -8.57 -22.11
N ARG A 93 18.41 -9.68 -22.05
CA ARG A 93 17.12 -9.87 -22.71
C ARG A 93 16.18 -10.66 -21.83
N HIS A 94 14.90 -10.64 -22.20
CA HIS A 94 13.88 -11.47 -21.57
C HIS A 94 13.16 -12.30 -22.62
N ALA A 95 12.65 -13.47 -22.21
CA ALA A 95 11.88 -14.34 -23.10
C ALA A 95 10.55 -13.72 -23.53
N GLY A 96 9.85 -13.06 -22.60
CA GLY A 96 8.57 -12.42 -22.84
C GLY A 96 8.70 -10.96 -23.30
N PRO A 97 7.64 -10.38 -23.89
CA PRO A 97 7.59 -8.95 -24.18
C PRO A 97 7.67 -8.13 -22.89
N ARG A 98 8.18 -6.89 -23.02
CA ARG A 98 8.24 -5.93 -21.92
C ARG A 98 7.57 -4.64 -22.31
N MET A 99 6.80 -4.08 -21.39
CA MET A 99 6.21 -2.76 -21.50
C MET A 99 6.37 -2.03 -20.18
N PHE A 100 6.99 -0.86 -20.21
CA PHE A 100 7.20 -0.09 -18.99
C PHE A 100 7.05 1.40 -19.20
N THR A 101 6.70 2.08 -18.12
CA THR A 101 6.73 3.54 -18.02
C THR A 101 7.86 3.93 -17.09
N ALA A 102 8.71 4.85 -17.52
CA ALA A 102 9.92 5.22 -16.81
C ALA A 102 10.09 6.74 -16.73
N ILE A 103 10.82 7.16 -15.70
CA ILE A 103 11.26 8.53 -15.52
C ILE A 103 12.78 8.54 -15.54
N ALA A 104 13.34 9.33 -16.45
CA ALA A 104 14.79 9.49 -16.58
C ALA A 104 15.34 10.41 -15.49
N GLY A 105 16.55 10.13 -15.01
CA GLY A 105 17.27 11.00 -14.08
C GLY A 105 17.61 12.38 -14.66
N SER A 106 18.21 13.24 -13.85
CA SER A 106 18.45 14.65 -14.22
C SER A 106 19.59 14.85 -15.23
N ALA A 107 20.31 13.78 -15.60
CA ALA A 107 21.19 13.76 -16.77
C ALA A 107 20.52 13.16 -18.02
N GLY A 108 19.33 12.58 -17.87
CA GLY A 108 18.67 11.78 -18.89
C GLY A 108 19.25 10.37 -18.98
N ALA A 109 18.63 9.56 -19.83
CA ALA A 109 18.99 8.17 -20.05
C ALA A 109 19.35 7.92 -21.52
N GLU A 110 20.13 6.87 -21.76
CA GLU A 110 20.37 6.30 -23.06
C GLU A 110 19.85 4.87 -23.07
N LEU A 111 18.89 4.60 -23.97
CA LEU A 111 18.32 3.28 -24.19
C LEU A 111 19.01 2.66 -25.40
N ARG A 112 19.51 1.45 -25.24
CA ARG A 112 20.28 0.75 -26.26
C ARG A 112 19.56 -0.56 -26.57
N PHE A 113 19.32 -0.81 -27.86
CA PHE A 113 18.64 -2.03 -28.32
C PHE A 113 19.43 -2.64 -29.46
N ALA A 114 19.68 -3.95 -29.40
CA ALA A 114 20.23 -4.74 -30.47
C ALA A 114 19.26 -5.89 -30.78
N THR A 115 18.91 -6.04 -32.06
CA THR A 115 17.90 -7.01 -32.50
C THR A 115 18.50 -8.25 -33.13
N ALA A 116 19.84 -8.39 -33.17
CA ALA A 116 20.52 -9.55 -33.74
C ALA A 116 20.13 -10.87 -33.04
N ALA A 117 19.71 -11.88 -33.82
CA ALA A 117 19.42 -13.23 -33.35
C ALA A 117 20.69 -14.03 -33.00
N ASP A 118 20.55 -15.00 -32.11
CA ASP A 118 21.68 -15.82 -31.63
C ASP A 118 22.39 -16.58 -32.74
N ALA A 119 21.64 -17.13 -33.69
CA ALA A 119 22.20 -17.81 -34.85
C ALA A 119 23.10 -16.88 -35.68
N GLN A 120 22.71 -15.60 -35.80
CA GLN A 120 23.53 -14.60 -36.51
C GLN A 120 24.75 -14.21 -35.68
N LEU A 121 24.59 -13.98 -34.37
CA LEU A 121 25.68 -13.64 -33.47
C LEU A 121 26.75 -14.73 -33.39
N ALA A 122 26.35 -16.01 -33.47
CA ALA A 122 27.26 -17.14 -33.49
C ALA A 122 28.17 -17.17 -34.74
N THR A 123 27.65 -16.71 -35.89
CA THR A 123 28.41 -16.70 -37.16
C THR A 123 29.10 -15.37 -37.47
N ASP A 124 28.52 -14.26 -37.04
CA ASP A 124 28.99 -12.90 -37.31
C ASP A 124 28.74 -12.01 -36.08
N PRO A 125 29.71 -11.92 -35.16
CA PRO A 125 29.61 -11.06 -33.98
C PRO A 125 29.37 -9.58 -34.31
N ALA A 126 29.79 -9.11 -35.49
CA ALA A 126 29.57 -7.72 -35.90
C ALA A 126 28.08 -7.42 -36.23
N ALA A 127 27.24 -8.45 -36.38
CA ALA A 127 25.79 -8.29 -36.51
C ALA A 127 25.18 -7.55 -35.32
N PHE A 128 25.73 -7.73 -34.10
CA PHE A 128 25.30 -7.00 -32.92
C PHE A 128 25.37 -5.49 -33.14
N LEU A 129 26.55 -4.99 -33.52
CA LEU A 129 26.78 -3.56 -33.75
C LEU A 129 25.94 -3.01 -34.90
N ARG A 130 25.78 -3.77 -35.99
CA ARG A 130 24.95 -3.33 -37.13
C ARG A 130 23.47 -3.22 -36.76
N SER A 131 22.99 -4.08 -35.87
CA SER A 131 21.61 -4.04 -35.34
C SER A 131 21.41 -3.02 -34.23
N LEU A 132 22.48 -2.56 -33.57
CA LEU A 132 22.42 -1.67 -32.42
C LEU A 132 21.82 -0.31 -32.77
N ARG A 133 20.83 0.11 -32.00
CA ARG A 133 20.21 1.44 -32.05
C ARG A 133 20.22 2.06 -30.67
N ARG A 134 20.57 3.34 -30.61
CA ARG A 134 20.62 4.13 -29.37
C ARG A 134 19.51 5.17 -29.41
N ILE A 135 18.76 5.31 -28.33
CA ILE A 135 17.71 6.30 -28.16
C ILE A 135 18.05 7.11 -26.90
N ARG A 136 18.29 8.41 -27.07
CA ARG A 136 18.55 9.32 -25.95
C ARG A 136 17.26 9.94 -25.46
N ILE A 137 16.98 9.70 -24.18
CA ILE A 137 15.94 10.36 -23.42
C ILE A 137 16.55 11.55 -22.68
N ARG A 138 15.84 12.68 -22.72
CA ARG A 138 16.28 13.92 -22.09
C ARG A 138 16.12 13.85 -20.56
N PRO A 139 16.89 14.68 -19.81
CA PRO A 139 16.74 14.80 -18.36
C PRO A 139 15.30 14.96 -17.89
N ASP A 140 14.96 14.39 -16.74
CA ASP A 140 13.68 14.60 -16.04
C ASP A 140 12.44 14.34 -16.93
N CYS A 141 12.50 13.35 -17.80
CA CYS A 141 11.40 13.03 -18.72
C CYS A 141 10.66 11.77 -18.31
N LEU A 142 9.33 11.79 -18.43
CA LEU A 142 8.46 10.64 -18.41
C LEU A 142 8.35 10.06 -19.83
N PHE A 143 8.57 8.76 -19.98
CA PHE A 143 8.53 8.07 -21.27
C PHE A 143 8.01 6.64 -21.11
N THR A 144 7.53 6.07 -22.22
CA THR A 144 7.11 4.67 -22.29
C THR A 144 8.02 3.91 -23.25
N VAL A 145 8.19 2.62 -22.96
CA VAL A 145 8.95 1.69 -23.78
C VAL A 145 8.15 0.40 -23.92
N ARG A 146 8.11 -0.14 -25.15
CA ARG A 146 7.62 -1.49 -25.43
C ARG A 146 8.59 -2.20 -26.36
N PHE A 147 8.90 -3.46 -26.11
CA PHE A 147 9.66 -4.29 -27.05
C PHE A 147 9.30 -5.77 -26.92
N GLY A 148 9.49 -6.51 -28.00
CA GLY A 148 9.29 -7.97 -28.02
C GLY A 148 10.37 -8.72 -27.24
N GLY A 149 10.00 -9.92 -26.77
CA GLY A 149 10.95 -10.85 -26.16
C GLY A 149 12.11 -11.20 -27.09
N GLY A 150 13.26 -11.56 -26.51
CA GLY A 150 14.50 -11.86 -27.23
C GLY A 150 15.35 -10.63 -27.60
N THR A 151 14.85 -9.41 -27.40
CA THR A 151 15.58 -8.18 -27.72
C THR A 151 16.69 -7.91 -26.70
N TRP A 152 17.95 -7.87 -27.17
CA TRP A 152 19.08 -7.43 -26.35
C TRP A 152 18.97 -5.94 -26.07
N HIS A 153 19.04 -5.56 -24.80
CA HIS A 153 18.93 -4.16 -24.42
C HIS A 153 19.80 -3.78 -23.21
N GLN A 154 20.10 -2.50 -23.13
CA GLN A 154 20.82 -1.88 -22.02
C GLN A 154 20.32 -0.46 -21.81
N PHE A 155 20.09 -0.09 -20.55
CA PHE A 155 19.80 1.27 -20.13
C PHE A 155 20.98 1.82 -19.34
N ALA A 156 21.37 3.05 -19.67
CA ALA A 156 22.49 3.72 -19.03
C ALA A 156 22.18 5.19 -18.80
N SER A 157 22.83 5.77 -17.79
CA SER A 157 22.76 7.22 -17.56
C SER A 157 23.61 7.95 -18.59
N ASN A 158 23.20 9.16 -18.97
CA ASN A 158 24.08 10.03 -19.76
C ASN A 158 25.23 10.61 -18.90
N HIS A 159 25.18 10.50 -17.57
CA HIS A 159 26.22 10.97 -16.66
C HIS A 159 26.23 10.17 -15.36
N ALA A 160 27.36 9.57 -14.98
CA ALA A 160 27.46 8.62 -13.87
C ALA A 160 27.01 9.16 -12.49
N ALA A 161 27.12 10.48 -12.26
CA ALA A 161 26.60 11.12 -11.04
C ALA A 161 25.06 11.05 -10.91
N HIS A 162 24.35 10.68 -11.97
CA HIS A 162 22.89 10.60 -12.04
C HIS A 162 22.41 9.18 -12.31
N PRO A 163 21.34 8.72 -11.65
CA PRO A 163 20.68 7.50 -12.06
C PRO A 163 20.19 7.62 -13.51
N ALA A 164 20.10 6.49 -14.20
CA ALA A 164 19.53 6.46 -15.53
C ALA A 164 18.02 6.66 -15.46
N LEU A 165 17.32 5.80 -14.72
CA LEU A 165 15.86 5.81 -14.63
C LEU A 165 15.30 5.03 -13.43
N PHE A 166 14.03 5.28 -13.12
CA PHE A 166 13.15 4.42 -12.35
C PHE A 166 11.97 4.05 -13.25
N ALA A 167 11.53 2.80 -13.25
CA ALA A 167 10.42 2.36 -14.07
C ALA A 167 9.42 1.47 -13.33
N LEU A 168 8.18 1.49 -13.84
CA LEU A 168 7.15 0.50 -13.57
C LEU A 168 6.98 -0.36 -14.83
N SER A 169 7.33 -1.63 -14.71
CA SER A 169 7.25 -2.64 -15.77
C SER A 169 6.00 -3.50 -15.59
N CYS A 170 5.16 -3.53 -16.61
CA CYS A 170 4.06 -4.48 -16.71
C CYS A 170 4.53 -5.63 -17.61
N HIS A 171 4.50 -6.84 -17.08
CA HIS A 171 4.66 -8.04 -17.89
C HIS A 171 3.25 -8.53 -18.19
N SER A 172 2.82 -8.40 -19.45
CA SER A 172 1.45 -8.74 -19.84
C SER A 172 1.14 -10.23 -19.71
N ASN A 173 2.16 -11.08 -19.79
CA ASN A 173 2.06 -12.52 -19.60
C ASN A 173 3.44 -13.10 -19.25
N GLU A 174 3.64 -13.54 -18.02
CA GLU A 174 4.91 -14.14 -17.59
C GLU A 174 5.14 -15.54 -18.14
N LEU A 175 4.09 -16.21 -18.62
CA LEU A 175 4.19 -17.52 -19.26
C LEU A 175 4.57 -17.43 -20.74
N ALA A 176 4.69 -16.21 -21.28
CA ALA A 176 5.04 -15.99 -22.69
C ALA A 176 6.55 -16.09 -22.94
N GLY A 177 6.90 -16.62 -24.12
CA GLY A 177 8.29 -16.76 -24.56
C GLY A 177 8.89 -18.15 -24.28
N ALA A 178 10.07 -18.37 -24.84
CA ALA A 178 10.82 -19.61 -24.62
C ALA A 178 11.47 -19.60 -23.22
N MET A 179 11.25 -20.65 -22.44
CA MET A 179 11.82 -20.81 -21.11
C MET A 179 12.02 -22.29 -20.80
N SER A 180 12.94 -22.59 -19.88
CA SER A 180 13.16 -23.94 -19.37
C SER A 180 11.95 -24.41 -18.57
N GLU A 181 11.84 -25.73 -18.37
CA GLU A 181 10.78 -26.32 -17.54
C GLU A 181 10.87 -25.87 -16.08
N SER A 182 12.10 -25.71 -15.55
CA SER A 182 12.31 -25.21 -14.19
C SER A 182 11.87 -23.75 -14.03
N THR A 183 12.22 -22.87 -14.97
CA THR A 183 11.75 -21.47 -14.96
C THR A 183 10.23 -21.41 -15.10
N ARG A 184 9.64 -22.24 -15.96
CA ARG A 184 8.18 -22.31 -16.11
C ARG A 184 7.49 -22.71 -14.81
N ALA A 185 8.02 -23.69 -14.09
CA ALA A 185 7.49 -24.09 -12.78
C ALA A 185 7.58 -22.96 -11.75
N GLN A 186 8.69 -22.21 -11.72
CA GLN A 186 8.83 -21.03 -10.85
C GLN A 186 7.84 -19.92 -11.19
N VAL A 187 7.63 -19.65 -12.47
CA VAL A 187 6.62 -18.68 -12.93
C VAL A 187 5.23 -19.15 -12.47
N GLN A 188 4.85 -20.39 -12.74
CA GLN A 188 3.55 -20.94 -12.32
C GLN A 188 3.33 -20.89 -10.80
N ALA A 189 4.40 -21.02 -10.02
CA ALA A 189 4.37 -20.89 -8.56
C ALA A 189 4.36 -19.43 -8.06
N ASN A 190 4.33 -18.44 -8.95
CA ASN A 190 4.48 -17.02 -8.60
C ASN A 190 5.78 -16.75 -7.81
N SER A 191 6.85 -17.51 -8.05
CA SER A 191 8.15 -17.31 -7.38
C SER A 191 9.21 -16.70 -8.29
N ALA A 192 8.94 -16.54 -9.59
CA ALA A 192 9.86 -15.91 -10.52
C ALA A 192 9.96 -14.38 -10.32
N ASP A 193 11.15 -13.86 -10.57
CA ASP A 193 11.54 -12.46 -10.51
C ASP A 193 12.27 -12.00 -11.78
N ILE A 194 12.55 -10.70 -11.92
CA ILE A 194 13.23 -10.16 -13.10
C ILE A 194 14.56 -10.90 -13.37
N PRO A 195 15.48 -11.05 -12.41
CA PRO A 195 16.72 -11.80 -12.63
C PRO A 195 16.52 -13.22 -13.15
N SER A 196 15.58 -13.99 -12.58
CA SER A 196 15.28 -15.36 -13.01
C SER A 196 14.74 -15.46 -14.43
N LEU A 197 14.16 -14.36 -14.94
CA LEU A 197 13.59 -14.22 -16.28
C LEU A 197 14.51 -13.48 -17.24
N THR A 198 15.77 -13.27 -16.86
CA THR A 198 16.73 -12.47 -17.60
C THR A 198 17.93 -13.31 -18.04
N GLU A 199 18.27 -13.17 -19.32
CA GLU A 199 19.49 -13.73 -19.88
C GLU A 199 20.48 -12.59 -20.15
N VAL A 200 21.66 -12.67 -19.53
CA VAL A 200 22.70 -11.65 -19.63
C VAL A 200 23.64 -11.99 -20.79
N LEU A 201 23.93 -10.98 -21.61
CA LEU A 201 24.93 -11.09 -22.67
C LEU A 201 26.32 -11.20 -22.01
N PRO A 202 27.15 -12.19 -22.35
CA PRO A 202 28.49 -12.30 -21.78
C PRO A 202 29.33 -11.04 -22.05
N GLU A 203 30.09 -10.58 -21.04
CA GLU A 203 30.91 -9.36 -21.11
C GLU A 203 31.82 -9.22 -22.35
N PRO A 204 32.47 -10.30 -22.86
CA PRO A 204 33.30 -10.19 -24.05
C PRO A 204 32.55 -9.73 -25.31
N HIS A 205 31.22 -9.86 -25.32
CA HIS A 205 30.35 -9.43 -26.41
C HIS A 205 29.77 -8.02 -26.20
N TRP A 206 30.10 -7.35 -25.10
CA TRP A 206 29.61 -6.00 -24.86
C TRP A 206 30.27 -5.01 -25.83
N PRO A 207 29.49 -4.05 -26.38
CA PRO A 207 30.05 -3.05 -27.27
C PRO A 207 30.98 -2.11 -26.51
N SER A 208 32.18 -1.89 -27.03
CA SER A 208 33.10 -0.89 -26.49
C SER A 208 32.55 0.53 -26.63
N ALA A 209 33.09 1.49 -25.87
CA ALA A 209 32.70 2.90 -26.01
C ALA A 209 32.88 3.45 -27.44
N ALA A 210 33.93 3.00 -28.15
CA ALA A 210 34.18 3.36 -29.55
C ALA A 210 33.09 2.79 -30.48
N MET A 211 32.67 1.53 -30.27
CA MET A 211 31.57 0.91 -31.02
C MET A 211 30.24 1.61 -30.75
N LEU A 212 29.95 1.94 -29.49
CA LEU A 212 28.74 2.69 -29.15
C LEU A 212 28.71 4.05 -29.87
N ALA A 213 29.85 4.74 -29.97
CA ALA A 213 29.96 6.04 -30.63
C ALA A 213 29.64 6.01 -32.14
N THR A 214 29.84 4.88 -32.81
CA THR A 214 29.52 4.71 -34.25
C THR A 214 28.09 4.25 -34.49
N ALA A 215 27.40 3.72 -33.48
CA ALA A 215 26.04 3.23 -33.61
C ALA A 215 25.02 4.39 -33.80
N PRO A 216 23.99 4.22 -34.65
CA PRO A 216 22.97 5.24 -34.87
C PRO A 216 22.26 5.69 -33.59
N LEU A 217 22.17 7.02 -33.41
CA LEU A 217 21.55 7.66 -32.26
C LEU A 217 20.31 8.47 -32.67
N LEU A 218 19.19 8.17 -32.02
CA LEU A 218 17.94 8.92 -32.08
C LEU A 218 17.78 9.74 -30.80
N GLN A 219 17.26 10.95 -30.90
CA GLN A 219 17.06 11.83 -29.74
C GLN A 219 15.60 12.29 -29.70
N LEU A 220 14.94 12.06 -28.57
CA LEU A 220 13.56 12.49 -28.33
C LEU A 220 13.55 13.69 -27.38
N SER A 221 12.74 14.71 -27.66
CA SER A 221 12.67 15.93 -26.84
C SER A 221 11.30 16.63 -26.97
N LEU A 222 10.82 17.26 -25.90
CA LEU A 222 9.55 18.02 -25.93
C LEU A 222 9.73 19.54 -26.07
N GLN A 223 10.63 20.16 -25.31
CA GLN A 223 10.69 21.63 -25.19
C GLN A 223 11.60 22.32 -26.19
N ALA A 224 12.66 21.64 -26.65
CA ALA A 224 13.65 22.21 -27.54
C ALA A 224 14.17 21.15 -28.49
N ALA A 225 14.17 21.45 -29.78
CA ALA A 225 14.67 20.55 -30.81
C ALA A 225 16.18 20.28 -30.62
N PRO A 226 16.63 19.01 -30.64
CA PRO A 226 18.04 18.69 -30.72
C PRO A 226 18.55 18.77 -32.17
N PRO A 227 19.79 19.23 -32.40
CA PRO A 227 20.70 19.87 -31.46
C PRO A 227 20.51 21.40 -31.42
N SER A 228 19.90 21.97 -30.36
CA SER A 228 19.83 23.42 -30.13
C SER A 228 20.66 23.86 -28.92
N LEU A 229 21.07 25.14 -28.90
CA LEU A 229 21.74 25.75 -27.74
C LEU A 229 20.84 25.72 -26.50
N CYS A 230 19.54 26.03 -26.69
CA CYS A 230 18.54 25.96 -25.62
C CYS A 230 18.47 24.56 -25.02
N ALA A 231 18.38 23.50 -25.85
CA ALA A 231 18.40 22.12 -25.36
C ALA A 231 19.66 21.79 -24.56
N ARG A 232 20.83 22.28 -24.98
CA ARG A 232 22.10 22.04 -24.26
C ARG A 232 22.12 22.73 -22.89
N LEU A 233 21.78 24.02 -22.83
CA LEU A 233 21.72 24.78 -21.58
C LEU A 233 20.71 24.17 -20.61
N CYS A 234 19.51 23.84 -21.06
CA CYS A 234 18.51 23.17 -20.21
C CYS A 234 19.01 21.82 -19.67
N ALA A 235 19.77 21.04 -20.45
CA ALA A 235 20.35 19.80 -19.96
C ALA A 235 21.37 20.04 -18.85
N GLN A 236 22.27 21.00 -19.07
CA GLN A 236 23.32 21.33 -18.12
C GLN A 236 22.72 21.85 -16.81
N THR A 237 21.74 22.76 -16.86
CA THR A 237 21.05 23.25 -15.66
C THR A 237 20.39 22.13 -14.87
N ARG A 238 19.72 21.18 -15.55
CA ARG A 238 19.08 20.02 -14.91
C ARG A 238 20.09 19.07 -14.27
N SER A 239 21.19 18.77 -14.96
CA SER A 239 22.26 17.94 -14.41
C SER A 239 22.95 18.61 -13.21
N LEU A 240 23.15 19.92 -13.23
CA LEU A 240 23.77 20.64 -12.10
C LEU A 240 22.84 20.70 -10.87
N LEU A 241 21.54 20.94 -11.06
CA LEU A 241 20.59 21.11 -9.96
C LEU A 241 19.96 19.79 -9.47
N GLY A 242 20.01 18.73 -10.28
CA GLY A 242 19.47 17.41 -9.96
C GLY A 242 19.93 16.82 -8.62
N PRO A 243 21.24 16.81 -8.29
CA PRO A 243 21.72 16.21 -7.06
C PRO A 243 21.23 16.94 -5.81
N LEU A 244 21.00 18.26 -5.89
CA LEU A 244 20.45 19.05 -4.79
C LEU A 244 19.03 18.62 -4.43
N ARG A 245 18.24 18.18 -5.42
CA ARG A 245 16.87 17.68 -5.22
C ARG A 245 16.80 16.29 -4.59
N ARG A 246 17.93 15.57 -4.47
CA ARG A 246 18.00 14.29 -3.74
C ARG A 246 18.05 14.48 -2.23
N ILE A 247 18.28 15.68 -1.71
CA ILE A 247 18.42 15.88 -0.27
C ILE A 247 17.01 15.85 0.36
N ASN A 248 16.66 14.72 0.98
CA ASN A 248 15.41 14.54 1.71
C ASN A 248 15.60 15.02 3.15
N LEU A 249 14.87 16.07 3.54
CA LEU A 249 14.87 16.61 4.91
C LEU A 249 13.83 15.92 5.81
N ARG A 250 13.03 15.00 5.27
CA ARG A 250 11.97 14.30 5.99
C ARG A 250 12.13 12.79 5.80
N PRO A 251 11.81 11.97 6.82
CA PRO A 251 11.80 10.53 6.67
C PRO A 251 10.73 10.09 5.68
N LEU A 252 10.98 8.96 5.00
CA LEU A 252 10.01 8.33 4.12
C LEU A 252 8.76 7.94 4.92
N ARG A 253 7.60 8.34 4.41
CA ARG A 253 6.30 7.96 4.97
C ARG A 253 5.36 7.61 3.84
N GLY A 254 4.49 6.64 4.08
CA GLY A 254 3.31 6.32 3.30
C GLY A 254 2.12 6.24 4.24
N PHE A 255 0.94 6.59 3.77
CA PHE A 255 -0.28 6.55 4.58
C PHE A 255 -1.38 5.90 3.75
N VAL A 256 -2.08 4.95 4.37
CA VAL A 256 -3.34 4.42 3.87
C VAL A 256 -4.39 4.88 4.87
N GLU A 257 -5.36 5.67 4.41
CA GLU A 257 -6.47 6.10 5.24
C GLU A 257 -7.72 5.28 4.91
N ARG A 258 -8.29 4.63 5.93
CA ARG A 258 -9.63 4.10 5.86
C ARG A 258 -10.62 5.23 6.17
N SER A 259 -11.09 5.90 5.12
CA SER A 259 -12.18 6.87 5.25
C SER A 259 -13.49 6.13 5.49
N THR A 260 -14.16 6.47 6.58
CA THR A 260 -15.43 5.86 6.97
C THR A 260 -16.56 6.85 6.78
N PRO A 261 -17.75 6.39 6.32
CA PRO A 261 -18.93 7.24 6.25
C PRO A 261 -19.21 7.89 7.61
N HIS A 262 -19.78 9.09 7.60
CA HIS A 262 -20.19 9.73 8.84
C HIS A 262 -21.40 8.99 9.42
N TYR A 263 -21.15 8.02 10.31
CA TYR A 263 -22.21 7.37 11.08
C TYR A 263 -22.65 8.32 12.21
N PRO A 264 -23.90 8.83 12.14
CA PRO A 264 -24.42 9.69 13.19
C PRO A 264 -24.50 8.87 14.48
N VAL A 265 -24.13 9.50 15.59
CA VAL A 265 -24.20 8.87 16.90
C VAL A 265 -25.01 9.78 17.80
N HIS A 266 -25.98 9.21 18.47
CA HIS A 266 -26.88 9.92 19.37
C HIS A 266 -26.61 9.50 20.81
N SER A 267 -26.57 10.48 21.70
CA SER A 267 -26.50 10.24 23.14
C SER A 267 -27.91 10.21 23.72
N GLY A 268 -28.23 9.17 24.47
CA GLY A 268 -29.52 8.98 25.14
C GLY A 268 -29.36 8.63 26.62
N ARG A 269 -30.45 8.16 27.22
CA ARG A 269 -30.46 7.55 28.55
C ARG A 269 -30.75 6.05 28.40
N PRO A 270 -30.05 5.16 29.14
CA PRO A 270 -30.36 3.74 29.10
C PRO A 270 -31.80 3.49 29.52
N ASP A 271 -32.47 2.57 28.84
CA ASP A 271 -33.82 2.17 29.20
C ASP A 271 -33.89 1.64 30.64
N ALA A 272 -35.05 1.80 31.26
CA ALA A 272 -35.33 1.23 32.58
C ALA A 272 -35.43 -0.31 32.55
N GLN A 273 -35.50 -0.90 31.34
CA GLN A 273 -35.68 -2.32 31.09
C GLN A 273 -34.49 -2.85 30.24
N GLY A 274 -33.89 -3.97 30.65
CA GLY A 274 -32.76 -4.60 29.95
C GLY A 274 -31.71 -5.21 30.88
N LEU A 275 -30.72 -5.91 30.31
CA LEU A 275 -29.64 -6.53 31.09
C LEU A 275 -28.88 -5.52 31.95
N LEU A 276 -28.59 -4.34 31.40
CA LEU A 276 -27.84 -3.31 32.09
C LEU A 276 -28.57 -2.78 33.34
N ALA A 277 -29.90 -2.65 33.26
CA ALA A 277 -30.71 -2.16 34.36
C ALA A 277 -30.86 -3.18 35.49
N ALA A 278 -31.02 -4.46 35.14
CA ALA A 278 -31.08 -5.56 36.11
C ALA A 278 -29.72 -5.79 36.80
N ALA A 279 -28.62 -5.66 36.06
CA ALA A 279 -27.27 -5.92 36.59
C ALA A 279 -26.76 -4.83 37.54
N LEU A 280 -27.22 -3.58 37.37
CA LEU A 280 -26.87 -2.46 38.26
C LEU A 280 -28.11 -1.58 38.52
N PRO A 281 -28.99 -1.99 39.47
CA PRO A 281 -30.22 -1.25 39.78
C PRO A 281 -29.94 0.14 40.36
N CYS A 282 -28.90 0.26 41.19
CA CYS A 282 -28.47 1.52 41.79
C CYS A 282 -27.23 2.07 41.07
N SER A 283 -27.39 3.10 40.24
CA SER A 283 -26.29 3.76 39.54
C SER A 283 -26.22 5.26 39.84
N HIS A 284 -25.01 5.78 39.98
CA HIS A 284 -24.76 7.21 40.16
C HIS A 284 -24.53 7.92 38.81
N TYR A 285 -24.02 7.19 37.81
CA TYR A 285 -23.77 7.68 36.46
C TYR A 285 -24.29 6.69 35.43
N GLN A 286 -24.86 7.22 34.35
CA GLN A 286 -25.38 6.42 33.25
C GLN A 286 -25.32 7.16 31.92
N ASP A 287 -24.98 6.45 30.86
CA ASP A 287 -24.99 6.95 29.50
C ASP A 287 -25.41 5.86 28.51
N LEU A 288 -26.01 6.30 27.40
CA LEU A 288 -26.35 5.45 26.27
C LEU A 288 -25.87 6.15 25.01
N THR A 289 -25.18 5.42 24.17
CA THR A 289 -24.74 5.86 22.86
C THR A 289 -25.39 4.96 21.83
N VAL A 290 -26.10 5.52 20.86
CA VAL A 290 -26.83 4.78 19.82
C VAL A 290 -26.34 5.21 18.45
N LEU A 291 -26.04 4.23 17.60
CA LEU A 291 -25.65 4.41 16.22
C LEU A 291 -26.70 3.71 15.33
N PRO A 292 -27.57 4.48 14.66
CA PRO A 292 -28.52 3.94 13.70
C PRO A 292 -27.85 3.73 12.33
N LEU A 293 -28.12 2.58 11.72
CA LEU A 293 -27.80 2.25 10.35
C LEU A 293 -29.11 2.16 9.55
N ARG A 294 -29.07 2.72 8.34
CA ARG A 294 -30.18 2.68 7.38
C ARG A 294 -30.25 1.31 6.70
N SER A 295 -31.42 1.00 6.17
CA SER A 295 -31.64 -0.19 5.34
C SER A 295 -30.63 -0.24 4.18
N GLY A 296 -30.00 -1.41 3.99
CA GLY A 296 -28.95 -1.65 2.99
C GLY A 296 -27.52 -1.32 3.41
N GLN A 297 -27.29 -0.69 4.57
CA GLN A 297 -25.94 -0.45 5.09
C GLN A 297 -25.32 -1.67 5.79
N CYS A 298 -26.13 -2.68 6.10
CA CYS A 298 -25.69 -3.93 6.71
C CYS A 298 -26.29 -5.11 5.92
N THR A 299 -25.45 -6.10 5.62
CA THR A 299 -25.85 -7.32 4.91
C THR A 299 -26.33 -8.43 5.85
N GLN A 300 -26.07 -8.29 7.16
CA GLN A 300 -26.37 -9.32 8.14
C GLN A 300 -27.86 -9.37 8.48
N ARG A 301 -28.43 -10.58 8.47
CA ARG A 301 -29.83 -10.84 8.82
C ARG A 301 -30.04 -11.24 10.29
N SER A 302 -28.96 -11.44 11.03
CA SER A 302 -28.94 -11.94 12.41
C SER A 302 -28.37 -10.85 13.33
N ALA A 303 -29.11 -10.53 14.40
CA ALA A 303 -28.67 -9.55 15.40
C ALA A 303 -27.47 -10.09 16.19
N SER A 304 -27.46 -11.38 16.51
CA SER A 304 -26.38 -12.03 17.25
C SER A 304 -25.07 -12.09 16.46
N ALA A 305 -25.12 -12.38 15.15
CA ALA A 305 -23.95 -12.35 14.28
C ALA A 305 -23.38 -10.92 14.15
N LEU A 306 -24.24 -9.92 13.99
CA LEU A 306 -23.77 -8.54 13.86
C LEU A 306 -23.18 -8.04 15.17
N LEU A 307 -23.77 -8.43 16.29
CA LEU A 307 -23.22 -8.14 17.61
C LEU A 307 -21.83 -8.76 17.78
N ALA A 308 -21.62 -10.00 17.30
CA ALA A 308 -20.30 -10.64 17.35
C ALA A 308 -19.25 -9.84 16.55
N GLU A 309 -19.58 -9.36 15.35
CA GLU A 309 -18.68 -8.51 14.55
C GLU A 309 -18.39 -7.16 15.21
N VAL A 310 -19.40 -6.54 15.85
CA VAL A 310 -19.21 -5.30 16.61
C VAL A 310 -18.30 -5.54 17.83
N LEU A 311 -18.44 -6.67 18.52
CA LEU A 311 -17.54 -7.04 19.62
C LEU A 311 -16.10 -7.25 19.13
N ASP A 312 -15.92 -7.80 17.93
CA ASP A 312 -14.60 -7.89 17.30
C ASP A 312 -14.01 -6.51 17.01
N GLY A 313 -14.84 -5.61 16.48
CA GLY A 313 -14.44 -4.26 16.14
C GLY A 313 -13.95 -3.46 17.34
N PHE A 314 -14.51 -3.68 18.54
CA PHE A 314 -13.98 -3.07 19.76
C PHE A 314 -12.55 -3.53 20.11
N LEU A 315 -12.17 -4.75 19.71
CA LEU A 315 -10.85 -5.33 19.96
C LEU A 315 -9.85 -4.94 18.87
N ARG A 316 -10.25 -5.06 17.60
CA ARG A 316 -9.37 -4.89 16.44
C ARG A 316 -9.27 -3.46 15.91
N ASN A 317 -10.27 -2.61 16.17
CA ASN A 317 -10.30 -1.24 15.68
C ASN A 317 -10.50 -0.21 16.82
N PRO A 318 -9.69 -0.20 17.89
CA PRO A 318 -9.84 0.80 18.94
C PRO A 318 -9.41 2.19 18.43
N PRO A 319 -10.19 3.26 18.70
CA PRO A 319 -9.82 4.61 18.31
C PRO A 319 -8.52 5.04 19.00
N GLY A 320 -7.50 5.40 18.21
CA GLY A 320 -6.16 5.72 18.73
C GLY A 320 -6.13 6.83 19.78
N GLY A 321 -7.04 7.81 19.69
CA GLY A 321 -7.15 8.87 20.70
C GLY A 321 -7.71 8.39 22.05
N VAL A 322 -8.58 7.37 22.07
CA VAL A 322 -9.02 6.71 23.31
C VAL A 322 -7.88 5.91 23.92
N GLY A 323 -7.09 5.21 23.10
CA GLY A 323 -5.88 4.50 23.57
C GLY A 323 -4.89 5.43 24.28
N ARG A 324 -4.62 6.63 23.71
CA ARG A 324 -3.76 7.65 24.34
C ARG A 324 -4.35 8.17 25.66
N LEU A 325 -5.65 8.39 25.73
CA LEU A 325 -6.32 8.81 26.96
C LEU A 325 -6.26 7.73 28.04
N MET A 326 -6.38 6.44 27.66
CA MET A 326 -6.20 5.32 28.59
C MET A 326 -4.77 5.21 29.08
N ALA A 327 -3.76 5.41 28.21
CA ALA A 327 -2.36 5.45 28.62
C ALA A 327 -2.08 6.58 29.64
N LEU A 328 -2.63 7.78 29.40
CA LEU A 328 -2.54 8.91 30.32
C LEU A 328 -3.23 8.58 31.66
N ARG A 329 -4.46 8.06 31.62
CA ARG A 329 -5.18 7.59 32.82
C ARG A 329 -4.32 6.62 33.61
N ASN A 330 -3.82 5.57 32.96
CA ASN A 330 -3.04 4.51 33.60
C ASN A 330 -1.79 5.08 34.28
N ARG A 331 -1.10 6.05 33.66
CA ARG A 331 0.05 6.74 34.26
C ARG A 331 -0.32 7.55 35.50
N LEU A 332 -1.46 8.25 35.48
CA LEU A 332 -1.93 9.06 36.61
C LEU A 332 -2.43 8.21 37.78
N VAL A 333 -3.03 7.05 37.51
CA VAL A 333 -3.62 6.18 38.55
C VAL A 333 -2.70 5.05 39.02
N ALA A 334 -1.55 4.84 38.37
CA ALA A 334 -0.52 3.87 38.78
C ALA A 334 -0.14 3.95 40.27
N PRO A 335 0.14 5.13 40.87
CA PRO A 335 0.46 5.20 42.30
C PRO A 335 -0.72 4.87 43.23
N LEU A 336 -1.95 4.86 42.71
CA LEU A 336 -3.18 4.60 43.47
C LEU A 336 -3.63 3.12 43.41
N ARG A 337 -2.83 2.24 42.79
CA ARG A 337 -3.08 0.78 42.65
C ARG A 337 -4.45 0.43 42.03
N LEU A 338 -4.92 1.23 41.06
CA LEU A 338 -6.14 0.93 40.29
C LEU A 338 -5.84 -0.04 39.13
N ARG A 339 -6.86 -0.76 38.64
CA ARG A 339 -6.70 -1.66 37.49
C ARG A 339 -6.32 -0.88 36.22
N THR A 340 -5.26 -1.30 35.55
CA THR A 340 -4.83 -0.77 34.25
C THR A 340 -5.19 -1.75 33.14
N SER A 341 -5.72 -1.24 32.02
CA SER A 341 -6.05 -2.03 30.83
C SER A 341 -5.82 -1.17 29.58
N PRO A 342 -5.33 -1.76 28.46
CA PRO A 342 -5.14 -1.04 27.19
C PRO A 342 -6.48 -0.64 26.56
N LEU A 343 -7.52 -1.45 26.73
CA LEU A 343 -8.91 -1.08 26.46
C LEU A 343 -9.54 -0.58 27.77
N GLY A 344 -9.94 0.68 27.82
CA GLY A 344 -10.68 1.22 28.96
C GLY A 344 -12.02 0.50 29.20
N CYS A 345 -12.65 0.76 30.34
CA CYS A 345 -14.10 0.59 30.45
C CYS A 345 -14.73 1.51 29.38
N PRO A 346 -15.55 1.00 28.44
CA PRO A 346 -16.63 0.05 28.69
C PRO A 346 -16.45 -1.39 28.20
N VAL A 347 -15.37 -1.75 27.51
CA VAL A 347 -15.22 -3.06 26.84
C VAL A 347 -14.13 -3.95 27.44
N SER A 348 -13.58 -3.54 28.58
CA SER A 348 -12.44 -4.20 29.24
C SER A 348 -12.67 -5.66 29.62
N SER A 349 -13.92 -6.12 29.78
CA SER A 349 -14.21 -7.53 30.03
C SER A 349 -13.95 -8.44 28.82
N LEU A 350 -13.94 -7.90 27.59
CA LEU A 350 -13.58 -8.67 26.39
C LEU A 350 -12.12 -9.14 26.39
N LEU A 351 -11.25 -8.50 27.19
CA LEU A 351 -9.85 -8.90 27.39
C LEU A 351 -9.65 -9.79 28.63
N SER A 352 -10.72 -10.15 29.34
CA SER A 352 -10.61 -10.97 30.55
C SER A 352 -10.21 -12.41 30.20
N THR A 353 -9.43 -13.04 31.07
CA THR A 353 -9.06 -14.45 30.99
C THR A 353 -10.15 -15.39 31.51
N ASP A 354 -11.22 -14.84 32.11
CA ASP A 354 -12.37 -15.61 32.57
C ASP A 354 -13.27 -15.99 31.39
N ARG A 355 -13.25 -17.28 31.04
CA ARG A 355 -14.03 -17.87 29.93
C ARG A 355 -15.24 -18.66 30.41
N SER A 356 -15.69 -18.44 31.64
CA SER A 356 -16.86 -19.15 32.21
C SER A 356 -18.13 -18.95 31.38
N ARG A 357 -18.27 -17.81 30.70
CA ARG A 357 -19.39 -17.53 29.81
C ARG A 357 -18.92 -16.80 28.56
N LEU A 358 -19.21 -17.39 27.40
CA LEU A 358 -18.79 -16.90 26.09
C LEU A 358 -20.01 -16.58 25.22
N PHE A 359 -20.02 -15.39 24.62
CA PHE A 359 -20.93 -15.06 23.53
C PHE A 359 -20.31 -15.47 22.18
N ALA A 360 -21.13 -16.06 21.32
CA ALA A 360 -20.70 -16.63 20.02
C ALA A 360 -19.48 -17.57 20.13
N GLY A 361 -19.30 -18.23 21.28
CA GLY A 361 -18.16 -19.11 21.55
C GLY A 361 -16.78 -18.42 21.61
N ARG A 362 -16.72 -17.08 21.50
CA ARG A 362 -15.46 -16.33 21.38
C ARG A 362 -15.25 -15.28 22.45
N PHE A 363 -16.31 -14.53 22.80
CA PHE A 363 -16.17 -13.31 23.60
C PHE A 363 -16.57 -13.53 25.06
N PRO A 364 -15.69 -13.26 26.04
CA PRO A 364 -16.06 -13.37 27.45
C PRO A 364 -17.04 -12.27 27.85
N VAL A 365 -18.20 -12.67 28.37
CA VAL A 365 -19.31 -11.79 28.75
C VAL A 365 -19.85 -12.17 30.12
N LEU A 366 -20.44 -11.22 30.85
CA LEU A 366 -21.11 -11.50 32.13
C LEU A 366 -22.49 -12.14 31.91
N ASP A 367 -23.20 -11.64 30.90
CA ASP A 367 -24.51 -12.15 30.49
C ASP A 367 -24.74 -11.89 29.01
N ALA A 368 -25.65 -12.65 28.41
CA ALA A 368 -26.08 -12.44 27.04
C ALA A 368 -27.55 -12.84 26.90
N ARG A 369 -28.30 -12.06 26.11
CA ARG A 369 -29.68 -12.35 25.72
C ARG A 369 -29.81 -12.19 24.23
N VAL A 370 -30.45 -13.17 23.59
CA VAL A 370 -30.86 -13.13 22.20
C VAL A 370 -32.34 -13.47 22.18
N ASP A 371 -33.14 -12.69 21.47
CA ASP A 371 -34.57 -13.00 21.32
C ASP A 371 -34.79 -14.24 20.43
N GLY A 372 -35.97 -14.85 20.52
CA GLY A 372 -36.26 -16.11 19.83
C GLY A 372 -36.26 -16.01 18.30
N GLN A 373 -36.29 -14.79 17.75
CA GLN A 373 -36.26 -14.53 16.30
C GLN A 373 -34.91 -13.98 15.82
N ASP A 374 -33.92 -13.84 16.70
CA ASP A 374 -32.61 -13.24 16.46
C ASP A 374 -32.67 -11.84 15.82
N ARG A 375 -33.67 -11.06 16.23
CA ARG A 375 -33.92 -9.67 15.85
C ARG A 375 -33.33 -8.70 16.87
N SER A 376 -33.07 -9.17 18.09
CA SER A 376 -32.39 -8.42 19.13
C SER A 376 -31.40 -9.29 19.89
N ALA A 377 -30.18 -8.79 20.01
CA ALA A 377 -29.12 -9.40 20.81
C ALA A 377 -28.51 -8.35 21.73
N GLU A 378 -28.27 -8.71 22.99
CA GLU A 378 -27.66 -7.86 24.00
C GLU A 378 -26.61 -8.67 24.78
N VAL A 379 -25.41 -8.11 24.94
CA VAL A 379 -24.38 -8.65 25.84
C VAL A 379 -24.12 -7.68 26.98
N LEU A 380 -23.91 -8.24 28.18
CA LEU A 380 -23.51 -7.52 29.37
C LEU A 380 -22.01 -7.71 29.59
N LEU A 381 -21.32 -6.59 29.70
CA LEU A 381 -19.90 -6.46 29.96
C LEU A 381 -19.70 -5.70 31.27
N GLY A 382 -18.52 -5.77 31.86
CA GLY A 382 -18.28 -5.03 33.08
C GLY A 382 -16.98 -5.37 33.79
N ALA A 383 -16.59 -4.46 34.70
CA ALA A 383 -15.44 -4.63 35.55
C ALA A 383 -15.73 -4.05 36.94
N ASP A 384 -15.28 -4.75 37.98
CA ASP A 384 -15.33 -4.26 39.36
C ASP A 384 -13.94 -3.75 39.74
N ASP A 385 -13.87 -2.55 40.32
CA ASP A 385 -12.66 -1.92 40.84
C ASP A 385 -12.91 -1.43 42.28
N ARG A 386 -11.85 -1.07 43.00
CA ARG A 386 -11.89 -0.67 44.42
C ARG A 386 -12.78 0.56 44.66
N HIS A 387 -12.90 1.43 43.66
CA HIS A 387 -13.57 2.73 43.78
C HIS A 387 -14.95 2.77 43.11
N LEU A 388 -15.24 1.83 42.21
CA LEU A 388 -16.50 1.77 41.46
C LEU A 388 -16.79 0.35 40.94
N ARG A 389 -18.08 0.09 40.73
CA ARG A 389 -18.58 -1.04 39.95
C ARG A 389 -19.07 -0.51 38.60
N PHE A 390 -18.53 -1.05 37.51
CA PHE A 390 -18.83 -0.62 36.16
C PHE A 390 -19.54 -1.74 35.39
N ARG A 391 -20.68 -1.44 34.79
CA ARG A 391 -21.38 -2.34 33.85
C ARG A 391 -21.61 -1.61 32.54
N SER A 392 -21.52 -2.33 31.45
CA SER A 392 -21.85 -1.85 30.12
C SER A 392 -22.65 -2.89 29.36
N SER A 393 -23.46 -2.46 28.42
CA SER A 393 -24.18 -3.34 27.52
C SER A 393 -23.96 -2.93 26.09
N VAL A 394 -23.75 -3.91 25.22
CA VAL A 394 -23.77 -3.70 23.77
C VAL A 394 -25.00 -4.41 23.24
N ARG A 395 -25.85 -3.68 22.52
CA ARG A 395 -27.11 -4.20 21.99
C ARG A 395 -27.23 -3.92 20.50
N VAL A 396 -27.67 -4.92 19.75
CA VAL A 396 -28.09 -4.81 18.36
C VAL A 396 -29.58 -5.08 18.28
N GLN A 397 -30.31 -4.23 17.57
CA GLN A 397 -31.73 -4.36 17.28
C GLN A 397 -31.97 -4.16 15.78
N LEU A 398 -32.62 -5.13 15.15
CA LEU A 398 -33.03 -5.05 13.76
C LEU A 398 -34.49 -4.60 13.70
N GLY A 399 -34.74 -3.48 13.02
CA GLY A 399 -36.08 -2.95 12.74
C GLY A 399 -36.74 -3.64 11.55
N ASP A 400 -38.07 -3.69 11.54
CA ASP A 400 -38.86 -4.38 10.50
C ASP A 400 -38.72 -3.71 9.12
N ASP A 401 -38.34 -2.43 9.10
CA ASP A 401 -37.99 -1.65 7.90
C ASP A 401 -36.56 -1.95 7.38
N GLY A 402 -35.84 -2.87 8.01
CA GLY A 402 -34.45 -3.19 7.72
C GLY A 402 -33.44 -2.20 8.30
N SER A 403 -33.88 -1.23 9.12
CA SER A 403 -32.96 -0.40 9.90
C SER A 403 -32.28 -1.22 10.99
N VAL A 404 -31.08 -0.80 11.41
CA VAL A 404 -30.36 -1.45 12.50
C VAL A 404 -29.96 -0.41 13.53
N GLN A 405 -30.23 -0.68 14.80
CA GLN A 405 -29.78 0.14 15.91
C GLN A 405 -28.73 -0.61 16.71
N ILE A 406 -27.55 -0.02 16.82
CA ILE A 406 -26.46 -0.55 17.62
C ILE A 406 -26.24 0.42 18.77
N SER A 407 -26.26 -0.07 20.00
CA SER A 407 -26.11 0.78 21.17
C SER A 407 -25.08 0.26 22.16
N LEU A 408 -24.40 1.20 22.80
CA LEU A 408 -23.45 1.00 23.87
C LEU A 408 -23.94 1.79 25.08
N GLY A 409 -24.39 1.07 26.11
CA GLY A 409 -24.83 1.66 27.37
C GLY A 409 -23.80 1.43 28.46
N SER A 410 -23.66 2.36 29.40
CA SER A 410 -22.88 2.16 30.63
C SER A 410 -23.64 2.61 31.87
N ARG A 411 -23.41 1.90 32.98
CA ARG A 411 -23.86 2.26 34.32
C ARG A 411 -22.73 2.11 35.32
N VAL A 412 -22.59 3.10 36.20
CA VAL A 412 -21.53 3.13 37.20
C VAL A 412 -22.09 3.35 38.59
N GLN A 413 -21.71 2.48 39.53
CA GLN A 413 -21.98 2.62 40.95
C GLN A 413 -20.67 2.95 41.67
N THR A 414 -20.57 4.13 42.27
CA THR A 414 -19.38 4.53 43.04
C THR A 414 -19.48 4.03 44.47
N HIS A 415 -18.38 3.55 45.05
CA HIS A 415 -18.33 3.07 46.43
C HIS A 415 -17.74 4.10 47.41
N SER A 416 -17.06 5.14 46.91
CA SER A 416 -16.31 6.09 47.72
C SER A 416 -16.38 7.53 47.18
N ARG A 417 -16.00 8.50 48.02
CA ARG A 417 -15.85 9.92 47.61
C ARG A 417 -14.86 10.09 46.47
N PHE A 418 -13.77 9.30 46.49
CA PHE A 418 -12.80 9.26 45.40
C PHE A 418 -13.44 8.78 44.10
N GLY A 419 -14.26 7.72 44.13
CA GLY A 419 -14.99 7.24 42.95
C GLY A 419 -15.95 8.29 42.36
N ARG A 420 -16.63 9.07 43.22
CA ARG A 420 -17.48 10.19 42.77
C ARG A 420 -16.69 11.32 42.11
N LEU A 421 -15.59 11.75 42.71
CA LEU A 421 -14.72 12.78 42.13
C LEU A 421 -14.13 12.31 40.79
N TYR A 422 -13.66 11.06 40.73
CA TYR A 422 -13.15 10.45 39.51
C TYR A 422 -14.18 10.46 38.39
N MET A 423 -15.40 9.97 38.66
CA MET A 423 -16.48 9.96 37.67
C MET A 423 -16.87 11.37 37.22
N ALA A 424 -16.94 12.35 38.13
CA ALA A 424 -17.24 13.72 37.78
C ALA A 424 -16.24 14.34 36.79
N MET A 425 -14.95 13.97 36.87
CA MET A 425 -13.93 14.45 35.93
C MET A 425 -14.03 13.78 34.56
N ILE A 426 -14.40 12.49 34.50
CA ILE A 426 -14.36 11.72 33.26
C ILE A 426 -15.71 11.64 32.53
N ASP A 427 -16.84 11.87 33.20
CA ASP A 427 -18.19 11.64 32.65
C ASP A 427 -18.42 12.38 31.32
N ALA A 428 -18.02 13.66 31.26
CA ALA A 428 -18.17 14.46 30.05
C ALA A 428 -17.36 13.89 28.88
N VAL A 429 -16.10 13.51 29.12
CA VAL A 429 -15.22 12.91 28.10
C VAL A 429 -15.72 11.51 27.70
N HIS A 430 -16.22 10.74 28.66
CA HIS A 430 -16.79 9.42 28.40
C HIS A 430 -17.99 9.51 27.46
N ARG A 431 -18.97 10.36 27.80
CA ARG A 431 -20.24 10.54 27.06
C ARG A 431 -20.04 11.14 25.67
N HIS A 432 -19.16 12.14 25.54
CA HIS A 432 -19.04 12.92 24.29
C HIS A 432 -17.92 12.44 23.38
N TYR A 433 -16.97 11.66 23.89
CA TYR A 433 -15.83 11.21 23.10
C TYR A 433 -15.63 9.69 23.15
N ILE A 434 -15.46 9.09 24.34
CA ILE A 434 -15.04 7.68 24.46
C ILE A 434 -16.11 6.73 23.90
N ALA A 435 -17.34 6.79 24.43
CA ALA A 435 -18.41 5.87 24.01
C ALA A 435 -18.81 6.06 22.53
N PRO A 436 -19.00 7.30 22.02
CA PRO A 436 -19.24 7.53 20.60
C PRO A 436 -18.11 7.06 19.68
N ALA A 437 -16.84 7.31 20.04
CA ALA A 437 -15.70 6.92 19.21
C ALA A 437 -15.53 5.39 19.17
N LEU A 438 -15.67 4.72 20.32
CA LEU A 438 -15.58 3.28 20.40
C LEU A 438 -16.69 2.61 19.59
N LEU A 439 -17.95 3.02 19.80
CA LEU A 439 -19.08 2.44 19.07
C LEU A 439 -18.93 2.67 17.57
N ARG A 440 -18.54 3.87 17.15
CA ARG A 440 -18.34 4.18 15.73
C ARG A 440 -17.28 3.28 15.10
N ARG A 441 -16.09 3.14 15.72
CA ARG A 441 -15.01 2.32 15.16
C ARG A 441 -15.33 0.83 15.14
N ALA A 442 -16.05 0.35 16.16
CA ALA A 442 -16.50 -1.03 16.22
C ALA A 442 -17.51 -1.36 15.11
N VAL A 443 -18.46 -0.46 14.86
CA VAL A 443 -19.42 -0.61 13.75
C VAL A 443 -18.73 -0.47 12.40
N GLU A 444 -17.80 0.47 12.24
CA GLU A 444 -16.99 0.61 11.02
C GLU A 444 -16.27 -0.70 10.66
N HIS A 445 -15.69 -1.37 11.66
CA HIS A 445 -15.08 -2.69 11.49
C HIS A 445 -16.11 -3.74 11.08
N ALA A 446 -17.22 -3.84 11.80
CA ALA A 446 -18.27 -4.83 11.53
C ALA A 446 -18.90 -4.72 10.13
N LEU A 447 -18.91 -3.51 9.56
CA LEU A 447 -19.45 -3.27 8.21
C LEU A 447 -18.48 -3.61 7.08
N ALA A 448 -17.18 -3.67 7.35
CA ALA A 448 -16.16 -4.06 6.38
C ALA A 448 -14.97 -4.70 7.14
N PRO A 449 -15.15 -5.92 7.68
CA PRO A 449 -14.13 -6.61 8.46
C PRO A 449 -12.90 -6.92 7.60
N GLU A 450 -13.09 -7.16 6.30
CA GLU A 450 -12.02 -7.43 5.34
C GLU A 450 -10.99 -6.30 5.22
N LEU A 451 -11.36 -5.06 5.57
CA LEU A 451 -10.46 -3.90 5.56
C LEU A 451 -9.66 -3.74 6.86
N ALA A 452 -9.89 -4.59 7.86
CA ALA A 452 -9.21 -4.51 9.16
C ALA A 452 -7.85 -5.21 9.15
N ASP A 453 -7.74 -6.34 8.45
CA ASP A 453 -6.51 -7.13 8.39
C ASP A 453 -5.40 -6.47 7.53
N TRP A 454 -5.71 -5.35 6.85
CA TRP A 454 -4.78 -4.64 5.96
C TRP A 454 -3.73 -3.80 6.70
N VAL A 455 -3.86 -3.64 8.02
CA VAL A 455 -3.00 -2.74 8.81
C VAL A 455 -1.92 -3.49 9.59
N ASP A 456 -2.10 -4.78 9.89
CA ASP A 456 -1.30 -5.48 10.92
C ASP A 456 -0.18 -6.42 10.42
N GLU A 457 -0.09 -6.76 9.12
CA GLU A 457 1.00 -7.64 8.66
C GLU A 457 2.40 -6.99 8.68
N ALA A 458 2.52 -5.67 8.84
CA ALA A 458 3.82 -4.97 8.80
C ALA A 458 4.36 -4.51 10.17
N VAL A 459 3.63 -4.72 11.27
CA VAL A 459 3.97 -4.06 12.56
C VAL A 459 4.49 -5.03 13.64
N PHE A 460 4.46 -6.35 13.43
CA PHE A 460 4.81 -7.33 14.47
C PHE A 460 6.05 -8.23 14.22
N GLU A 461 7.01 -7.82 13.38
CA GLU A 461 8.34 -8.47 13.29
C GLU A 461 9.51 -7.55 13.70
N GLY A 462 9.30 -6.69 14.70
CA GLY A 462 10.37 -5.85 15.25
C GLY A 462 10.19 -5.56 16.74
N ALA A 463 10.34 -6.60 17.57
CA ALA A 463 10.63 -6.46 19.00
C ALA A 463 12.04 -6.97 19.27
#